data_AF-A0A803SLB1-F1
#
_entry.id   AF-A0A803SLB1-F1
#
_cell.length_a   1.000
_cell.length_b   1.000
_cell.length_c   1.000
_cell.angle_alpha   90.00
_cell.angle_beta   90.00
_cell.angle_gamma   90.00
#
_symmetry.space_group_name_H-M   'P 1'
#
loop_
_entity.id
_entity.type
_entity.pdbx_description
1 polymer ?
#
loop_
_entity_poly.entity_id
_entity_poly.type
_entity_poly.pdbx_seq_one_letter_code
_entity_poly.pdbx_strand_id
1 'polypeptide(L)'
;MQPSSAAERNKGPILAVLRELLGPGRRRALEVASGSGQHTAHFARAFPALSWQPSEAEPRCLRRNPAWGLRDTSVLQKLAEMNGMQLERMVDMPANNKCLIFRKH
;
A
#
# COMPACT_ATOMS: atom_id res chain seq x y z
N MET A 1 20.15 -8.55 0.99
CA MET A 1 19.02 -8.74 0.05
C MET A 1 19.20 -7.72 -1.07
N GLN A 2 19.39 -8.14 -2.32
CA GLN A 2 19.58 -7.18 -3.42
C GLN A 2 18.23 -6.53 -3.81
N PRO A 3 18.21 -5.25 -4.22
CA PRO A 3 17.00 -4.63 -4.73
C PRO A 3 16.46 -5.40 -5.91
N SER A 4 15.15 -5.67 -5.93
CA SER A 4 14.54 -6.12 -7.18
C SER A 4 14.60 -4.95 -8.15
N SER A 5 15.12 -5.17 -9.35
CA SER A 5 15.27 -4.12 -10.35
C SER A 5 13.93 -3.45 -10.69
N ALA A 6 12.81 -4.16 -10.49
CA ALA A 6 11.46 -3.62 -10.62
C ALA A 6 11.07 -2.65 -9.50
N ALA A 7 11.33 -2.97 -8.23
CA ALA A 7 11.00 -2.06 -7.12
C ALA A 7 11.76 -0.73 -7.27
N GLU A 8 13.03 -0.78 -7.64
CA GLU A 8 13.85 0.41 -7.87
C GLU A 8 13.35 1.27 -9.04
N ARG A 9 12.91 0.66 -10.15
CA ARG A 9 12.32 1.40 -11.28
C ARG A 9 10.98 2.03 -10.94
N ASN A 10 10.15 1.34 -10.14
CA ASN A 10 8.76 1.75 -9.92
C ASN A 10 8.60 2.79 -8.79
N LYS A 11 9.55 2.87 -7.84
CA LYS A 11 9.41 3.74 -6.65
C LYS A 11 9.27 5.23 -6.99
N GLY A 12 9.98 5.72 -8.01
CA GLY A 12 9.94 7.13 -8.42
C GLY A 12 8.57 7.53 -8.99
N PRO A 13 8.07 6.83 -10.03
CA PRO A 13 6.73 7.08 -10.58
C PRO A 13 5.61 6.95 -9.54
N ILE A 14 5.67 5.96 -8.65
CA ILE A 14 4.67 5.80 -7.58
C ILE A 14 4.74 6.97 -6.59
N LEU A 15 5.96 7.38 -6.20
CA LEU A 15 6.15 8.53 -5.30
C LEU A 15 5.57 9.82 -5.90
N ALA A 16 5.69 10.03 -7.21
CA ALA A 16 5.12 11.20 -7.88
C ALA A 16 3.60 11.26 -7.70
N VAL A 17 2.90 10.16 -7.95
CA VAL A 17 1.44 10.10 -7.75
C VAL A 17 1.07 10.26 -6.28
N LEU A 18 1.81 9.63 -5.36
CA LEU A 18 1.57 9.78 -3.92
C LEU A 18 1.70 11.24 -3.46
N ARG A 19 2.61 12.04 -4.05
CA ARG A 19 2.75 13.46 -3.70
C ARG A 19 1.55 14.29 -4.12
N GLU A 20 0.90 13.93 -5.22
CA GLU A 20 -0.31 14.61 -5.68
C GLU A 20 -1.54 14.23 -4.85
N LEU A 21 -1.62 12.96 -4.44
CA LEU A 21 -2.76 12.45 -3.66
C LEU A 21 -2.69 12.84 -2.19
N LEU A 22 -1.50 12.77 -1.59
CA LEU A 22 -1.31 12.97 -0.17
C LEU A 22 -1.04 14.44 0.08
N GLY A 23 -2.10 15.19 0.38
CA GLY A 23 -1.99 16.57 0.85
C GLY A 23 -1.22 16.69 2.16
N PRO A 24 -1.07 17.90 2.74
CA PRO A 24 -0.48 18.04 4.07
C PRO A 24 -1.33 17.31 5.12
N GLY A 25 -0.70 16.86 6.20
CA GLY A 25 -1.39 16.30 7.37
C GLY A 25 -0.90 14.93 7.81
N ARG A 26 -1.20 14.61 9.08
CA ARG A 26 -0.82 13.34 9.69
C ARG A 26 -1.78 12.24 9.25
N ARG A 27 -1.26 11.20 8.61
CA ARG A 27 -2.05 10.04 8.15
C ARG A 27 -1.35 8.73 8.48
N ARG A 28 -2.08 7.63 8.35
CA ARG A 28 -1.55 6.26 8.45
C ARG A 28 -1.63 5.63 7.06
N ALA A 29 -0.57 4.94 6.66
CA ALA A 29 -0.49 4.22 5.40
C ALA A 29 -0.11 2.76 5.67
N LEU A 30 -0.85 1.83 5.08
CA LEU A 30 -0.54 0.41 5.09
C LEU A 30 -0.06 0.04 3.69
N GLU A 31 1.14 -0.52 3.60
CA GLU A 31 1.62 -1.15 2.37
C GLU A 31 1.35 -2.65 2.45
N VAL A 32 0.65 -3.18 1.45
CA VAL A 32 0.34 -4.61 1.34
C VAL A 32 1.29 -5.24 0.34
N ALA A 33 1.80 -6.43 0.65
CA ALA A 33 2.82 -7.13 -0.14
C ALA A 33 4.12 -6.31 -0.28
N SER A 34 4.61 -5.79 0.86
CA SER A 34 5.78 -4.90 0.90
C SER A 34 7.10 -5.59 0.51
N GLY A 35 7.14 -6.94 0.46
CA GLY A 35 8.34 -7.71 0.16
C GLY A 35 9.52 -7.32 1.05
N SER A 36 10.56 -6.74 0.46
CA SER A 36 11.76 -6.28 1.17
C SER A 36 11.60 -4.94 1.90
N GLY A 37 10.47 -4.25 1.75
CA GLY A 37 10.19 -2.95 2.37
C GLY A 37 10.88 -1.75 1.69
N GLN A 38 11.43 -1.93 0.48
CA GLN A 38 12.14 -0.86 -0.23
C GLN A 38 11.25 0.34 -0.58
N HIS A 39 10.03 0.07 -1.02
CA HIS A 39 9.03 1.10 -1.31
C HIS A 39 8.63 1.83 -0.03
N THR A 40 8.27 1.08 1.02
CA THR A 40 7.95 1.64 2.34
C THR A 40 9.04 2.57 2.84
N ALA A 41 10.31 2.13 2.82
CA ALA A 41 11.44 2.93 3.28
C ALA A 41 11.64 4.20 2.44
N HIS A 42 11.45 4.09 1.12
CA HIS A 42 11.54 5.23 0.21
C HIS A 42 10.43 6.26 0.47
N PHE A 43 9.17 5.82 0.61
CA PHE A 43 8.03 6.69 0.83
C PHE A 43 8.02 7.29 2.24
N ALA A 44 8.40 6.53 3.27
CA ALA A 44 8.51 7.03 4.63
C ALA A 44 9.50 8.20 4.75
N ARG A 45 10.60 8.17 3.99
CA ARG A 45 11.54 9.29 3.89
C ARG A 45 10.93 10.52 3.22
N ALA A 46 10.09 10.32 2.20
CA ALA A 46 9.45 11.41 1.47
C ALA A 46 8.24 12.02 2.22
N PHE A 47 7.60 11.25 3.09
CA PHE A 47 6.41 11.64 3.86
C PHE A 47 6.63 11.45 5.37
N PRO A 48 7.45 12.27 6.03
CA PRO A 48 7.79 12.08 7.45
C PRO A 48 6.59 12.27 8.40
N ALA A 49 5.52 12.92 7.94
CA ALA A 49 4.28 13.08 8.70
C ALA A 49 3.36 11.85 8.64
N LEU A 50 3.67 10.86 7.80
CA LEU A 50 2.89 9.63 7.66
C LEU A 50 3.52 8.52 8.50
N SER A 51 2.67 7.79 9.21
CA SER A 51 3.06 6.51 9.80
C SER A 51 2.84 5.40 8.78
N TRP A 52 3.94 4.84 8.27
CA TRP A 52 3.93 3.75 7.30
C TRP A 52 4.03 2.41 8.02
N GLN A 53 3.10 1.51 7.71
CA GLN A 53 3.08 0.14 8.20
C GLN A 53 3.25 -0.81 7.02
N PRO A 54 4.41 -1.48 6.88
CA PRO A 54 4.57 -2.54 5.89
C PRO A 54 3.87 -3.83 6.34
N SER A 55 3.44 -4.64 5.37
CA SER A 55 2.81 -5.94 5.60
C SER A 55 3.14 -6.90 4.46
N GLU A 56 3.49 -8.14 4.80
CA GLU A 56 3.77 -9.20 3.85
C GLU A 56 3.19 -10.53 4.36
N ALA A 57 2.58 -11.29 3.46
CA ALA A 57 2.10 -12.62 3.78
C ALA A 57 3.27 -13.61 3.69
N GLU A 58 3.37 -14.49 4.67
CA GLU A 58 4.40 -15.53 4.68
C GLU A 58 4.27 -16.42 3.42
N PRO A 59 5.30 -16.51 2.54
CA PRO A 59 5.21 -17.25 1.30
C PRO A 59 4.82 -18.72 1.46
N ARG A 60 5.19 -19.35 2.58
CA ARG A 60 4.78 -20.73 2.90
C ARG A 60 3.26 -20.85 3.05
N CYS A 61 2.61 -19.86 3.65
CA CYS A 61 1.17 -19.85 3.84
C CYS A 61 0.43 -19.71 2.50
N LEU A 62 0.91 -18.83 1.61
CA LEU A 62 0.34 -18.65 0.28
C LEU A 62 0.53 -19.87 -0.62
N ARG A 63 1.67 -20.58 -0.51
CA ARG A 63 1.86 -21.85 -1.23
C ARG A 63 0.90 -22.93 -0.77
N ARG A 64 0.60 -22.98 0.53
CA ARG A 64 -0.36 -23.92 1.11
C ARG A 64 -1.79 -23.61 0.67
N ASN A 65 -2.18 -22.34 0.68
CA ASN A 65 -3.48 -21.90 0.17
C ASN A 65 -3.37 -20.51 -0.48
N PRO A 66 -3.38 -20.44 -1.82
CA PRO A 66 -3.26 -19.18 -2.55
C PRO A 66 -4.42 -18.19 -2.32
N ALA A 67 -5.55 -18.65 -1.77
CA ALA A 67 -6.72 -17.83 -1.48
C ALA A 67 -6.58 -16.97 -0.20
N TRP A 68 -5.57 -17.24 0.64
CA TRP A 68 -5.31 -16.42 1.83
C TRP A 68 -4.66 -15.06 1.54
N GLY A 69 -4.12 -14.88 0.34
CA GLY A 69 -3.63 -13.57 -0.10
C GLY A 69 -4.77 -12.62 -0.44
N LEU A 70 -4.50 -11.31 -0.40
CA LEU A 70 -5.46 -10.32 -0.88
C LEU A 70 -5.54 -10.38 -2.41
N ARG A 71 -6.71 -10.74 -2.95
CA ARG A 71 -6.95 -10.85 -4.40
C ARG A 71 -7.89 -9.79 -4.95
N ASP A 72 -8.80 -9.31 -4.11
CA ASP A 72 -9.81 -8.34 -4.49
C ASP A 72 -9.88 -7.23 -3.44
N THR A 73 -9.75 -5.99 -3.91
CA THR A 73 -9.90 -4.78 -3.11
C THR A 73 -11.27 -4.63 -2.46
N SER A 74 -12.32 -5.29 -2.98
CA SER A 74 -13.66 -5.27 -2.38
C SER A 74 -13.66 -5.83 -0.95
N VAL A 75 -12.73 -6.75 -0.64
CA VAL A 75 -12.52 -7.27 0.72
C VAL A 75 -12.06 -6.15 1.66
N LEU A 76 -11.14 -5.30 1.21
CA LEU A 76 -10.67 -4.16 2.00
C LEU A 76 -11.77 -3.12 2.21
N GLN A 77 -12.63 -2.90 1.20
CA GLN A 77 -13.77 -1.97 1.30
C GLN A 77 -14.75 -2.44 2.37
N LYS A 78 -15.20 -3.70 2.30
CA LYS A 78 -16.10 -4.28 3.30
C LYS A 78 -15.48 -4.25 4.71
N LEU A 79 -14.21 -4.62 4.83
CA LEU A 79 -13.51 -4.59 6.12
C LEU A 79 -13.40 -3.17 6.67
N ALA A 80 -13.13 -2.17 5.81
CA ALA A 80 -13.09 -0.77 6.21
C ALA A 80 -14.47 -0.32 6.73
N GLU A 81 -15.55 -0.63 6.01
CA GLU A 81 -16.92 -0.28 6.40
C GLU A 81 -17.30 -0.86 7.75
N MET A 82 -17.00 -2.15 7.96
CA MET A 82 -17.21 -2.83 9.25
C MET A 82 -16.44 -2.18 10.41
N ASN A 83 -15.38 -1.42 10.12
CA ASN A 83 -14.57 -0.70 11.09
C ASN A 83 -14.84 0.83 11.08
N GLY A 84 -15.95 1.27 10.50
CA GLY A 84 -16.35 2.69 10.49
C GLY A 84 -15.53 3.57 9.55
N MET A 85 -14.92 3.00 8.52
CA MET A 85 -14.19 3.72 7.48
C MET A 85 -14.87 3.52 6.13
N GLN A 86 -14.99 4.56 5.32
CA GLN A 86 -15.52 4.46 3.97
C GLN A 86 -14.43 4.69 2.93
N LEU A 87 -14.50 3.96 1.82
CA LEU A 87 -13.64 4.21 0.67
C LEU A 87 -14.02 5.56 0.06
N GLU A 88 -13.10 6.51 0.10
CA GLU A 88 -13.28 7.83 -0.51
C GLU A 88 -12.79 7.83 -1.96
N ARG A 89 -11.67 7.14 -2.23
CA ARG A 89 -11.02 7.15 -3.54
C ARG A 89 -10.23 5.88 -3.77
N MET A 90 -10.25 5.40 -5.01
CA MET A 90 -9.32 4.39 -5.50
C MET A 90 -8.55 4.98 -6.68
N VAL A 91 -7.23 4.84 -6.66
CA VAL A 91 -6.34 5.41 -7.67
C VAL A 91 -5.42 4.33 -8.21
N ASP A 92 -5.41 4.18 -9.53
CA ASP A 92 -4.47 3.30 -10.23
C ASP A 92 -3.07 3.91 -10.22
N MET A 93 -2.08 3.08 -9.93
CA MET A 93 -0.68 3.47 -9.83
C MET A 93 0.13 2.76 -10.92
N PRO A 94 1.29 3.32 -11.31
CA PRO A 94 2.19 2.65 -12.24
C PRO A 94 2.55 1.22 -11.80
N ALA A 95 2.91 0.40 -12.78
CA ALA A 95 3.37 -0.98 -12.59
C ALA A 95 2.41 -1.90 -11.82
N ASN A 96 1.10 -1.81 -12.14
CA ASN A 96 0.04 -2.63 -11.57
C ASN A 96 -0.11 -2.50 -10.05
N ASN A 97 0.14 -1.30 -9.53
CA ASN A 97 -0.13 -0.96 -8.14
C ASN A 97 -1.47 -0.23 -8.03
N LYS A 98 -2.07 -0.21 -6.83
CA LYS A 98 -3.28 0.56 -6.53
C LYS A 98 -3.14 1.24 -5.18
N CYS A 99 -3.72 2.43 -5.06
CA CYS A 99 -3.87 3.13 -3.77
C CYS A 99 -5.35 3.29 -3.44
N LEU A 100 -5.72 2.96 -2.21
CA LEU A 100 -7.06 3.13 -1.69
C LEU A 100 -7.01 4.14 -0.55
N ILE A 101 -7.85 5.18 -0.64
CA ILE A 101 -7.98 6.22 0.37
C ILE A 101 -9.27 5.97 1.13
N PHE A 102 -9.14 5.73 2.44
CA PHE A 102 -10.26 5.55 3.34
C PHE A 102 -10.39 6.74 4.28
N ARG A 103 -11.63 7.16 4.54
CA ARG A 103 -11.97 8.19 5.52
C ARG A 103 -12.70 7.55 6.69
N LYS A 104 -12.21 7.79 7.90
CA LYS A 104 -12.91 7.40 9.12
C LYS A 104 -14.00 8.43 9.42
N HIS A 105 -15.20 7.96 9.76
CA HIS A 105 -16.28 8.79 10.30
C HIS A 105 -16.07 9.09 11.78
#